data_AF-U2Q1A2-F1
#
_entry.id   AF-U2Q1A2-F1
#
_cell.length_a   1.000
_cell.length_b   1.000
_cell.length_c   1.000
_cell.angle_alpha   90.00
_cell.angle_beta   90.00
_cell.angle_gamma   90.00
#
_symmetry.space_group_name_H-M   'P 1'
#
loop_
_entity.id
_entity.type
_entity.pdbx_description
1 polymer ?
#
loop_
_entity_poly.entity_id
_entity_poly.type
_entity_poly.pdbx_seq_one_letter_code
_entity_poly.pdbx_strand_id
1 'polypeptide(L)'
;MRFKKEELLDKWFKSEIEISKLSEEEILCLIDGSADLLQEDIIYILNEVGETVEIERGEPHRWVTYVTEVKEIMGRFFEFKYGEPNTEMQDYDYNGIGIIEVFPKEITIKRTVYVRKENLWNGK
;
A
#
# COMPACT_ATOMS: atom_id res chain seq x y z
N MET A 1 -23.41 5.04 10.07
CA MET A 1 -22.37 4.77 11.09
C MET A 1 -21.58 6.00 11.54
N ARG A 2 -22.13 7.24 11.45
CA ARG A 2 -21.40 8.47 11.83
C ARG A 2 -20.93 8.47 13.30
N PHE A 3 -21.79 8.01 14.20
CA PHE A 3 -21.48 7.89 15.63
C PHE A 3 -20.32 6.93 15.94
N LYS A 4 -20.13 5.88 15.13
CA LYS A 4 -19.02 4.93 15.33
C LYS A 4 -17.67 5.54 14.90
N LYS A 5 -17.67 6.35 13.83
CA LYS A 5 -16.45 7.03 13.33
C LYS A 5 -15.90 8.02 14.35
N GLU A 6 -16.74 8.92 14.86
CA GLU A 6 -16.32 9.99 15.79
C GLU A 6 -15.76 9.41 17.09
N GLU A 7 -16.36 8.34 17.63
CA GLU A 7 -15.87 7.63 18.81
C GLU A 7 -14.53 6.93 18.57
N LEU A 8 -14.35 6.27 17.41
CA LEU A 8 -13.10 5.59 17.06
C LEU A 8 -11.95 6.58 16.89
N LEU A 9 -12.18 7.72 16.25
CA LEU A 9 -11.18 8.78 16.10
C LEU A 9 -10.80 9.40 17.45
N ASP A 10 -11.77 9.70 18.31
CA ASP A 10 -11.48 10.22 19.65
C ASP A 10 -10.60 9.25 20.46
N LYS A 11 -10.90 7.95 20.41
CA LYS A 11 -10.08 6.90 21.02
C LYS A 11 -8.70 6.79 20.39
N TRP A 12 -8.58 6.93 19.06
CA TRP A 12 -7.30 6.95 18.35
C TRP A 12 -6.39 8.06 18.89
N PHE A 13 -6.89 9.30 18.89
CA PHE A 13 -6.11 10.46 19.35
C PHE A 13 -5.75 10.43 20.83
N LYS A 14 -6.53 9.71 21.65
CA LYS A 14 -6.23 9.46 23.07
C LYS A 14 -5.34 8.24 23.29
N SER A 15 -4.96 7.52 22.23
CA SER A 15 -4.19 6.28 22.30
C SER A 15 -4.87 5.21 23.16
N GLU A 16 -6.21 5.19 23.15
CA GLU A 16 -7.04 4.24 23.90
C GLU A 16 -7.37 2.96 23.11
N ILE A 17 -6.95 2.90 21.85
CA ILE A 17 -7.13 1.74 20.98
C ILE A 17 -5.79 1.16 20.54
N GLU A 18 -5.74 -0.17 20.53
CA GLU A 18 -4.68 -0.94 19.89
C GLU A 18 -5.23 -1.49 18.58
N ILE A 19 -4.53 -1.29 17.46
CA ILE A 19 -4.97 -1.75 16.13
C ILE A 19 -5.30 -3.24 16.12
N SER A 20 -4.50 -4.06 16.81
CA SER A 20 -4.68 -5.50 16.93
C SER A 20 -5.99 -5.94 17.59
N LYS A 21 -6.70 -5.03 18.26
CA LYS A 21 -8.00 -5.27 18.90
C LYS A 21 -9.19 -4.78 18.08
N LEU A 22 -8.93 -4.07 16.99
CA LEU A 22 -9.98 -3.56 16.11
C LEU A 22 -10.44 -4.65 15.13
N SER A 23 -11.73 -4.64 14.82
CA SER A 23 -12.24 -5.38 13.67
C SER A 23 -11.78 -4.74 12.36
N GLU A 24 -11.73 -5.53 11.30
CA GLU A 24 -11.35 -5.04 9.97
C GLU A 24 -12.32 -3.92 9.49
N GLU A 25 -13.61 -3.98 9.85
CA GLU A 25 -14.55 -2.89 9.54
C GLU A 25 -14.26 -1.59 10.32
N GLU A 26 -13.72 -1.70 11.54
CA GLU A 26 -13.31 -0.53 12.34
C GLU A 26 -12.04 0.11 11.78
N ILE A 27 -11.11 -0.72 11.30
CA ILE A 27 -9.93 -0.28 10.57
C ILE A 27 -10.34 0.49 9.32
N LEU A 28 -11.23 -0.07 8.49
CA LEU A 28 -11.73 0.62 7.31
C LEU A 28 -12.46 1.92 7.67
N CYS A 29 -13.20 1.96 8.78
CA CYS A 29 -13.83 3.20 9.26
C CYS A 29 -12.81 4.29 9.61
N LEU A 30 -11.63 3.92 10.15
CA LEU A 30 -10.54 4.86 10.41
C LEU A 30 -9.93 5.38 9.10
N ILE A 31 -9.65 4.47 8.14
CA ILE A 31 -9.07 4.83 6.83
C ILE A 31 -10.03 5.71 6.01
N ASP A 32 -11.32 5.37 5.96
CA ASP A 32 -12.35 6.21 5.31
C ASP A 32 -12.52 7.57 6.03
N GLY A 33 -12.12 7.63 7.29
CA GLY A 33 -12.01 8.84 8.09
C GLY A 33 -10.79 9.71 7.80
N SER A 34 -9.97 9.34 6.81
CA SER A 34 -8.64 9.90 6.50
C SER A 34 -8.50 11.42 6.48
N ALA A 35 -9.56 12.19 6.27
CA ALA A 35 -9.50 13.65 6.36
C ALA A 35 -9.11 14.14 7.76
N ASP A 36 -9.33 13.33 8.80
CA ASP A 36 -9.08 13.67 10.19
C ASP A 36 -7.74 13.10 10.71
N LEU A 37 -7.18 12.06 10.05
CA LEU A 37 -5.93 11.40 10.44
C LEU A 37 -4.71 11.95 9.68
N LEU A 38 -3.52 11.85 10.27
CA LEU A 38 -2.29 12.10 9.53
C LEU A 38 -2.06 10.97 8.52
N GLN A 39 -1.44 11.28 7.38
CA GLN A 39 -1.13 10.25 6.38
C GLN A 39 -0.21 9.16 6.94
N GLU A 40 0.71 9.55 7.82
CA GLU A 40 1.59 8.65 8.56
C GLU A 40 0.80 7.66 9.42
N ASP A 41 -0.30 8.10 10.06
CA ASP A 41 -1.17 7.21 10.84
C ASP A 41 -1.85 6.18 9.95
N ILE A 42 -2.33 6.61 8.77
CA ILE A 42 -2.99 5.71 7.82
C ILE A 42 -1.98 4.71 7.26
N ILE A 43 -0.77 5.14 6.91
CA ILE A 43 0.31 4.25 6.45
C ILE A 43 0.69 3.27 7.56
N TYR A 44 0.78 3.72 8.80
CA TYR A 44 1.01 2.85 9.94
C TYR A 44 -0.07 1.78 10.05
N ILE A 45 -1.35 2.16 9.98
CA ILE A 45 -2.47 1.21 9.97
C ILE A 45 -2.34 0.22 8.79
N LEU A 46 -2.11 0.71 7.58
CA LEU A 46 -1.96 -0.12 6.38
C LEU A 46 -0.78 -1.09 6.47
N ASN A 47 0.31 -0.70 7.12
CA ASN A 47 1.48 -1.57 7.31
C ASN A 47 1.28 -2.62 8.40
N GLU A 48 0.50 -2.31 9.44
CA GLU A 48 0.20 -3.24 10.54
C GLU A 48 -0.80 -4.33 10.12
N VAL A 49 -1.78 -4.00 9.27
CA VAL A 49 -2.90 -4.91 8.97
C VAL A 49 -3.08 -5.26 7.51
N GLY A 50 -2.54 -4.48 6.58
CA GLY A 50 -2.71 -4.68 5.15
C GLY A 50 -1.74 -5.70 4.58
N GLU A 51 -2.24 -6.59 3.71
CA GLU A 51 -1.39 -7.49 2.94
C GLU A 51 -0.72 -6.73 1.80
N THR A 52 0.60 -6.85 1.66
CA THR A 52 1.30 -6.27 0.51
C THR A 52 1.03 -7.08 -0.76
N VAL A 53 0.32 -6.48 -1.71
CA VAL A 53 0.02 -7.13 -3.00
C VAL A 53 0.98 -6.72 -4.11
N GLU A 54 1.49 -5.49 -4.06
CA GLU A 54 2.43 -4.97 -5.05
C GLU A 54 3.42 -4.02 -4.40
N ILE A 55 4.69 -4.12 -4.82
CA ILE A 55 5.74 -3.18 -4.47
C ILE A 55 6.51 -2.84 -5.73
N GLU A 56 6.50 -1.57 -6.12
CA GLU A 56 7.32 -1.02 -7.18
C GLU A 56 8.38 -0.10 -6.58
N ARG A 57 9.65 -0.47 -6.74
CA ARG A 57 10.78 0.39 -6.35
C ARG A 57 11.30 1.12 -7.58
N GLY A 58 11.37 2.44 -7.48
CA GLY A 58 11.99 3.28 -8.51
C GLY A 58 13.50 3.08 -8.59
N GLU A 59 14.15 3.86 -9.46
CA GLU A 59 15.61 3.87 -9.54
C GLU A 59 16.20 4.40 -8.23
N PRO A 60 17.22 3.72 -7.66
CA PRO A 60 17.88 4.21 -6.46
C PRO A 60 18.54 5.57 -6.72
N HIS A 61 18.18 6.59 -5.94
CA HIS A 61 18.90 7.85 -5.92
C HIS A 61 19.93 7.89 -4.79
N ARG A 62 20.67 8.99 -4.70
CA ARG A 62 21.75 9.14 -3.71
C ARG A 62 21.29 8.97 -2.25
N TRP A 63 20.06 9.40 -1.95
CA TRP A 63 19.57 9.52 -0.58
C TRP A 63 18.33 8.65 -0.34
N VAL A 64 17.39 8.69 -1.28
CA VAL A 64 16.09 8.05 -1.13
C VAL A 64 15.77 7.25 -2.38
N THR A 65 15.17 6.08 -2.21
CA THR A 65 14.52 5.33 -3.28
C THR A 65 13.01 5.46 -3.10
N TYR A 66 12.32 6.02 -4.09
CA TYR A 66 10.86 6.10 -4.01
C TYR A 66 10.25 4.74 -4.28
N VAL A 67 9.37 4.33 -3.36
CA VAL A 67 8.65 3.07 -3.41
C VAL A 67 7.17 3.39 -3.54
N THR A 68 6.49 2.69 -4.44
CA THR A 68 5.03 2.63 -4.50
C THR A 68 4.61 1.28 -3.97
N GLU A 69 3.75 1.26 -2.96
CA GLU A 69 3.18 0.03 -2.41
C GLU A 69 1.67 0.03 -2.57
N VAL A 70 1.13 -1.16 -2.85
CA VAL A 70 -0.30 -1.42 -2.81
C VAL A 70 -0.56 -2.43 -1.69
N LYS A 71 -1.44 -2.04 -0.76
CA LYS A 71 -1.91 -2.88 0.35
C LYS A 71 -3.37 -3.28 0.14
N GLU A 72 -3.70 -4.52 0.47
CA GLU A 72 -5.06 -5.04 0.46
C GLU A 72 -5.59 -5.18 1.89
N ILE A 73 -6.83 -4.74 2.09
CA ILE A 73 -7.63 -4.95 3.31
C ILE A 73 -9.07 -5.25 2.88
N MET A 74 -9.58 -6.44 3.17
CA MET A 74 -10.97 -6.84 2.90
C MET A 74 -11.45 -6.61 1.45
N GLY A 75 -10.59 -6.86 0.46
CA GLY A 75 -10.89 -6.65 -0.96
C GLY A 75 -10.83 -5.20 -1.42
N ARG A 76 -10.40 -4.27 -0.56
CA ARG A 76 -10.08 -2.88 -0.91
C ARG A 76 -8.57 -2.72 -1.02
N PHE A 77 -8.14 -1.93 -1.99
CA PHE A 77 -6.72 -1.78 -2.31
C PHE A 77 -6.31 -0.32 -2.16
N PHE A 78 -5.20 -0.09 -1.47
CA PHE A 78 -4.71 1.26 -1.17
C PHE A 78 -3.30 1.39 -1.71
N GLU A 79 -3.12 2.31 -2.66
CA GLU A 79 -1.81 2.69 -3.18
C GLU A 79 -1.29 3.92 -2.43
N PHE A 80 -0.03 3.86 -2.03
CA PHE A 80 0.71 5.01 -1.50
C PHE A 80 2.18 4.94 -1.91
N LYS A 81 2.83 6.10 -1.88
CA LYS A 81 4.24 6.24 -2.23
C LYS A 81 5.01 6.74 -1.03
N TYR A 82 6.23 6.28 -0.82
CA TYR A 82 7.10 6.82 0.22
C TYR A 82 8.56 6.75 -0.21
N GLY A 83 9.41 7.53 0.44
CA GLY A 83 10.85 7.46 0.26
C GLY A 83 11.48 6.47 1.23
N GLU A 84 12.03 5.37 0.70
CA GLU A 84 12.86 4.43 1.46
C GLU A 84 14.29 5.00 1.60
N PRO A 85 14.83 5.12 2.82
CA PRO A 85 16.16 5.67 3.02
C PRO A 85 17.24 4.70 2.52
N ASN A 86 18.19 5.20 1.74
CA ASN A 86 19.32 4.39 1.26
C ASN A 86 20.49 4.35 2.27
N THR A 87 20.38 5.08 3.38
CA THR A 87 21.41 5.16 4.43
C THR A 87 20.78 5.18 5.82
N GLU A 88 21.47 4.63 6.82
CA GLU A 88 20.99 4.56 8.22
C GLU A 88 20.82 5.93 8.90
N MET A 89 21.30 7.02 8.28
CA MET A 89 21.18 8.38 8.81
C MET A 89 19.93 9.12 8.35
N GLN A 90 19.02 8.43 7.65
CA GLN A 90 17.82 9.04 7.07
C GLN A 90 16.57 8.29 7.48
N ASP A 91 15.53 9.05 7.80
CA ASP A 91 14.20 8.53 8.04
C ASP A 91 13.47 8.31 6.70
N TYR A 92 12.38 7.56 6.77
CA TYR A 92 11.45 7.42 5.65
C TYR A 92 10.85 8.77 5.29
N ASP A 93 10.85 9.10 4.00
CA ASP A 93 10.26 10.34 3.50
C ASP A 93 8.77 10.12 3.21
N TYR A 94 7.93 10.59 4.14
CA TYR A 94 6.48 10.56 4.01
C TYR A 94 5.87 11.90 3.56
N ASN A 95 6.68 12.84 3.05
CA ASN A 95 6.18 14.15 2.67
C ASN A 95 5.35 14.11 1.37
N GLY A 96 4.14 14.68 1.43
CA GLY A 96 3.29 14.87 0.24
C GLY A 96 2.73 13.57 -0.33
N ILE A 97 2.58 12.54 0.50
CA ILE A 97 2.02 11.27 0.07
C ILE A 97 0.54 11.45 -0.30
N GLY A 98 0.11 10.80 -1.35
CA GLY A 98 -1.31 10.57 -1.60
C GLY A 98 -1.60 9.12 -1.29
N ILE A 99 -2.52 8.86 -0.36
CA ILE A 99 -3.10 7.54 -0.20
C ILE A 99 -4.35 7.53 -1.06
N ILE A 100 -4.41 6.66 -2.04
CA ILE A 100 -5.53 6.55 -2.97
C ILE A 100 -6.05 5.12 -2.97
N GLU A 101 -7.37 4.97 -2.99
CA GLU A 101 -7.99 3.67 -3.23
C GLU A 101 -7.88 3.33 -4.72
N VAL A 102 -7.37 2.13 -5.01
CA VAL A 102 -7.19 1.60 -6.36
C VAL A 102 -8.02 0.33 -6.53
N PHE A 103 -8.24 -0.08 -7.78
CA PHE A 103 -9.01 -1.27 -8.09
C PHE A 103 -8.21 -2.16 -9.03
N PRO A 104 -8.08 -3.46 -8.74
CA PRO A 104 -7.35 -4.37 -9.60
C PRO A 104 -8.05 -4.45 -10.96
N LYS A 105 -7.24 -4.45 -12.02
CA LYS A 105 -7.73 -4.61 -13.40
C LYS A 105 -7.02 -5.78 -14.06
N GLU A 106 -7.77 -6.85 -14.32
CA GLU A 106 -7.26 -7.99 -15.07
C GLU A 106 -7.02 -7.60 -16.55
N ILE A 107 -5.82 -7.92 -17.05
CA ILE A 107 -5.46 -7.74 -18.46
C ILE A 107 -5.07 -9.10 -19.07
N THR A 108 -5.62 -9.42 -20.23
CA THR A 108 -5.26 -10.63 -20.99
C THR A 108 -4.32 -10.27 -22.14
N ILE A 109 -3.12 -10.84 -22.16
CA ILE A 109 -2.13 -10.62 -23.22
C ILE A 109 -2.08 -11.84 -24.15
N LYS A 110 -2.43 -11.65 -25.43
CA LYS A 110 -2.20 -12.65 -26.50
C LYS A 110 -0.88 -12.35 -27.20
N ARG A 111 0.07 -13.28 -27.14
CA ARG A 111 1.39 -13.16 -27.79
C ARG A 111 1.58 -14.26 -28.83
N THR A 112 1.81 -13.88 -30.08
CA THR A 112 2.29 -14.79 -31.12
C THR A 112 3.82 -14.76 -31.16
N VAL A 113 4.46 -15.90 -30.97
CA VAL A 113 5.92 -16.05 -31.04
C VAL A 113 6.27 -16.86 -32.29
N TYR A 114 7.19 -16.35 -33.09
CA TYR A 114 7.70 -17.05 -34.28
C TYR A 114 9.05 -17.69 -33.95
N VAL A 115 9.12 -19.01 -34.07
CA VAL A 115 10.36 -19.77 -33.93
C VAL A 115 10.99 -19.97 -35.30
N ARG A 116 12.32 -19.83 -35.38
CA ARG A 116 13.05 -20.15 -36.62
C ARG A 116 12.92 -21.64 -36.91
N LYS A 117 12.73 -21.99 -38.17
CA LYS A 117 12.57 -23.38 -38.63
C LYS A 117 13.72 -24.28 -38.17
N GLU A 118 14.95 -23.76 -38.14
CA GLU A 118 16.15 -24.48 -37.69
C GLU A 118 16.11 -24.91 -36.21
N ASN A 119 15.30 -24.26 -35.37
CA ASN A 119 15.19 -24.54 -33.94
C ASN A 119 13.98 -25.44 -33.58
N LEU A 120 13.17 -25.86 -34.56
CA LEU A 120 11.99 -26.69 -34.31
C LEU A 120 12.34 -28.14 -33.90
N TRP A 121 13.58 -28.58 -34.12
CA TRP A 121 13.98 -29.99 -33.99
C TRP A 121 15.18 -30.22 -33.08
N ASN A 122 15.74 -29.19 -32.44
CA ASN A 122 16.90 -29.32 -31.54
C ASN A 122 16.48 -29.70 -30.11
N GLY A 123 15.54 -30.64 -30.00
CA GLY A 123 15.34 -31.43 -28.78
C GLY A 123 16.30 -32.62 -28.82
N LYS A 124 17.48 -32.46 -28.23
CA LYS A 124 18.22 -33.55 -27.60
C LYS A 124 18.29 -33.26 -26.11
#